data_AF-A0A4U9ZNA1-F1
#
_entry.id   AF-A0A4U9ZNA1-F1
#
_cell.length_a   1.000
_cell.length_b   1.000
_cell.length_c   1.000
_cell.angle_alpha   90.00
_cell.angle_beta   90.00
_cell.angle_gamma   90.00
#
_symmetry.space_group_name_H-M   'P 1'
#
loop_
_entity.id
_entity.type
_entity.pdbx_description
1 polymer ?
#
loop_
_entity_poly.entity_id
_entity_poly.type
_entity_poly.pdbx_seq_one_letter_code
_entity_poly.pdbx_strand_id
1 'polypeptide(L)'
;MAKAKQLQWSLRSYFVVLFIGILFVTCLSGLLVVYALRTGLQLEGHLLFWITIYTGVILLLGSFIMWQGSIHLTRPIQDLNQAVKAVAQGNFDYQIVRKTYPKDTAPYHNEIDQLSQNVNQMAQDLKNLAQLRQDFISNVSHELKTPVASLVGLSDLLVDSDLSKEDQAELLALMQSEILRLSRLCDDILNLSRLDRQNQLRIEKVRVDE
;
A
#
# COMPACT_ATOMS: atom_id res chain seq x y z
N MET A 1 13.01 18.61 24.17
CA MET A 1 11.66 18.99 23.68
C MET A 1 10.84 17.72 23.49
N ALA A 2 9.88 17.47 24.38
CA ALA A 2 9.10 16.24 24.39
C ALA A 2 8.04 16.26 23.27
N LYS A 3 8.09 15.28 22.35
CA LYS A 3 7.05 15.08 21.34
C LYS A 3 5.72 14.80 22.06
N ALA A 4 4.77 15.72 21.93
CA ALA A 4 3.39 15.49 22.33
C ALA A 4 2.90 14.21 21.63
N LYS A 5 2.59 13.16 22.40
CA LYS A 5 1.85 12.00 21.90
C LYS A 5 0.50 12.52 21.42
N GLN A 6 0.38 12.79 20.13
CA GLN A 6 -0.92 13.01 19.51
C GLN A 6 -1.76 11.77 19.82
N LEU A 7 -2.81 11.94 20.62
CA LEU A 7 -3.77 10.90 20.94
C LEU A 7 -4.44 10.51 19.62
N GLN A 8 -3.91 9.52 18.91
CA GLN A 8 -4.52 9.00 17.70
C GLN A 8 -5.69 8.12 18.13
N TRP A 9 -6.86 8.74 18.24
CA TRP A 9 -8.10 8.02 18.50
C TRP A 9 -8.36 7.06 17.35
N SER A 10 -8.48 5.76 17.66
CA SER A 10 -8.92 4.80 16.65
C SER A 10 -10.31 5.19 16.14
N LEU A 11 -10.58 4.95 14.85
CA LEU A 11 -11.89 5.21 14.24
C LEU A 11 -13.02 4.54 15.05
N ARG A 12 -12.74 3.37 15.63
CA ARG A 12 -13.63 2.64 16.54
C ARG A 12 -14.00 3.46 17.78
N SER A 13 -13.01 4.01 18.47
CA SER A 13 -13.23 4.80 19.69
C SER A 13 -14.00 6.09 19.41
N TYR A 14 -13.81 6.70 18.23
CA TYR A 14 -14.61 7.85 17.82
C TYR A 14 -16.10 7.49 17.65
N PHE A 15 -16.40 6.43 16.90
CA PHE A 15 -17.77 5.97 16.69
C PHE A 15 -18.47 5.54 17.99
N VAL A 16 -17.74 4.87 18.90
CA VAL A 16 -18.28 4.46 20.20
C VAL A 16 -18.60 5.68 21.07
N VAL A 17 -17.71 6.66 21.17
CA VAL A 17 -17.95 7.87 21.97
C VAL A 17 -19.10 8.70 21.40
N LEU A 18 -19.13 8.88 20.07
CA LEU A 18 -20.22 9.59 19.39
C LEU A 18 -21.57 8.92 19.65
N PHE A 19 -21.61 7.60 19.61
CA PHE A 19 -22.83 6.84 19.86
C PHE A 19 -23.29 6.89 21.33
N ILE A 20 -22.36 6.76 22.29
CA ILE A 20 -22.66 6.95 23.71
C ILE A 20 -23.23 8.35 23.97
N GLY A 21 -22.69 9.37 23.31
CA GLY A 21 -23.21 10.73 23.36
C GLY A 21 -24.66 10.83 22.86
N ILE A 22 -24.96 10.21 21.71
CA ILE A 22 -26.33 10.18 21.16
C ILE A 22 -27.28 9.47 22.12
N LEU A 23 -26.91 8.30 22.65
CA LEU A 23 -27.74 7.57 23.62
C LEU A 23 -28.01 8.39 24.87
N PHE A 24 -27.00 9.11 25.38
CA PHE A 24 -27.15 9.94 26.56
C PHE A 24 -28.16 11.07 26.32
N VAL A 25 -28.06 11.75 25.16
CA VAL A 25 -29.00 12.80 24.76
C VAL A 25 -30.41 12.25 24.55
N THR A 26 -30.56 11.10 23.90
CA THR A 26 -31.87 10.45 23.68
C THR A 26 -32.50 9.95 24.97
N CYS A 27 -31.69 9.43 25.91
CA CYS A 27 -32.16 9.02 27.22
C CYS A 27 -32.62 10.24 28.04
N LEU A 28 -31.83 11.32 28.03
CA LEU A 28 -32.17 12.56 28.73
C LEU A 28 -33.45 13.18 28.17
N SER A 29 -33.60 13.25 26.84
CA SER A 29 -34.81 13.78 26.21
C SER A 29 -36.04 12.92 26.50
N GLY A 30 -35.91 11.59 26.47
CA GLY A 30 -36.97 10.66 26.85
C GLY A 30 -37.44 10.85 28.29
N LEU A 31 -36.50 10.97 29.24
CA LEU A 31 -36.81 11.23 30.65
C LEU A 31 -37.51 12.59 30.85
N LEU A 32 -37.08 13.62 30.13
CA LEU A 32 -37.67 14.97 30.19
C LEU A 32 -39.12 14.97 29.68
N VAL A 33 -39.38 14.24 28.58
CA VAL A 33 -40.74 14.07 28.04
C VAL A 33 -41.64 13.34 29.03
N VAL A 34 -41.17 12.24 29.63
CA VAL A 34 -41.92 11.49 30.66
C VAL A 34 -42.22 12.37 31.87
N TYR A 35 -41.25 13.18 32.32
CA TYR A 35 -41.44 14.11 33.44
C TYR A 35 -42.48 15.19 33.12
N ALA A 36 -42.38 15.85 31.96
CA ALA A 36 -43.31 16.89 31.53
C ALA A 36 -44.74 16.38 31.36
N LEU A 37 -44.92 15.17 30.80
CA LEU A 37 -46.22 14.52 30.69
C LEU A 37 -46.84 14.21 32.06
N ARG A 38 -46.02 13.80 33.04
CA ARG A 38 -46.47 13.53 34.41
C ARG A 38 -46.92 14.80 35.14
N THR A 39 -46.15 15.89 35.05
CA THR A 39 -46.46 17.14 35.77
C THR A 39 -47.53 17.98 35.08
N GLY A 40 -47.62 17.94 33.75
CA GLY A 40 -48.53 18.77 32.96
C GLY A 40 -49.91 18.16 32.70
N LEU A 41 -50.00 16.85 32.42
CA LEU A 41 -51.24 16.19 31.97
C LEU A 41 -51.85 15.22 32.98
N GLN A 42 -51.24 15.02 34.16
CA GLN A 42 -51.70 14.08 35.20
C GLN A 42 -52.04 12.67 34.66
N LEU A 43 -51.28 12.20 33.67
CA LEU A 43 -51.47 10.89 33.04
C LEU A 43 -51.29 9.72 34.02
N GLU A 44 -52.05 8.65 33.82
CA GLU A 44 -51.98 7.44 34.66
C GLU A 44 -50.58 6.78 34.62
N GLY A 45 -50.14 6.26 35.78
CA GLY A 45 -48.81 5.68 35.95
C GLY A 45 -48.52 4.47 35.05
N HIS A 46 -49.55 3.75 34.61
CA HIS A 46 -49.38 2.58 33.74
C HIS A 46 -48.87 2.97 32.33
N LEU A 47 -49.34 4.08 31.74
CA LEU A 47 -48.87 4.55 30.43
C LEU A 47 -47.40 5.01 30.47
N LEU A 48 -47.00 5.70 31.54
CA LEU A 48 -45.62 6.16 31.73
C LEU A 48 -44.64 4.98 31.86
N PHE A 49 -45.07 3.88 32.49
CA PHE A 49 -44.28 2.65 32.59
C PHE A 49 -43.99 2.03 31.22
N TRP A 50 -45.01 1.88 30.36
CA TRP A 50 -44.82 1.34 29.00
C TRP A 50 -43.93 2.20 28.11
N ILE A 51 -44.02 3.54 28.20
CA ILE A 51 -43.14 4.46 27.45
C ILE A 51 -41.69 4.29 27.90
N THR A 52 -41.45 4.17 29.21
CA THR A 52 -40.08 4.00 29.75
C THR A 52 -39.45 2.70 29.28
N ILE A 53 -40.24 1.60 29.27
CA ILE A 53 -39.78 0.31 28.73
C ILE A 53 -39.45 0.45 27.24
N TYR A 54 -40.33 1.07 26.46
CA TYR A 54 -40.14 1.23 25.02
C TYR A 54 -38.85 2.02 24.69
N THR A 55 -38.59 3.12 25.40
CA THR A 55 -37.34 3.89 25.23
C THR A 55 -36.11 3.07 25.59
N GLY A 56 -36.16 2.30 26.69
CA GLY A 56 -35.06 1.42 27.09
C GLY A 56 -34.74 0.35 26.03
N VAL A 57 -35.77 -0.25 25.43
CA VAL A 57 -35.61 -1.26 24.38
C VAL A 57 -34.93 -0.68 23.13
N ILE A 58 -35.32 0.51 22.69
CA ILE A 58 -34.69 1.18 21.53
C ILE A 58 -33.22 1.50 21.81
N LEU A 59 -32.88 1.97 23.01
CA LEU A 59 -31.48 2.28 23.38
C LEU A 59 -30.61 1.02 23.36
N LEU A 60 -31.13 -0.11 23.87
CA LEU A 60 -30.42 -1.39 23.84
C LEU A 60 -30.23 -1.91 22.42
N LEU A 61 -31.28 -1.90 21.59
CA LEU A 61 -31.21 -2.30 20.19
C LEU A 61 -30.24 -1.44 19.40
N GLY A 62 -30.31 -0.12 19.54
CA GLY A 62 -29.37 0.81 18.91
C GLY A 62 -27.93 0.50 19.31
N SER A 63 -27.69 0.24 20.61
CA SER A 63 -26.36 -0.10 21.12
C SER A 63 -25.79 -1.38 20.53
N PHE A 64 -26.64 -2.39 20.41
CA PHE A 64 -26.26 -3.65 19.82
C PHE A 64 -25.93 -3.50 18.32
N ILE A 65 -26.76 -2.79 17.57
CA ILE A 65 -26.54 -2.52 16.13
C ILE A 65 -25.26 -1.72 15.92
N MET A 66 -25.02 -0.68 16.73
CA MET A 66 -23.81 0.15 16.60
C MET A 66 -22.54 -0.65 16.93
N TRP A 67 -22.58 -1.47 17.98
CA TRP A 67 -21.45 -2.33 18.35
C TRP A 67 -21.08 -3.30 17.22
N GLN A 68 -22.09 -3.93 16.62
CA GLN A 68 -21.92 -4.82 15.46
C GLN A 68 -21.37 -4.07 14.23
N GLY A 69 -21.98 -2.94 13.87
CA GLY A 69 -21.55 -2.14 12.71
C GLY A 69 -20.12 -1.62 12.85
N SER A 70 -19.73 -1.18 14.06
CA SER A 70 -18.37 -0.70 14.33
C SER A 70 -17.32 -1.78 14.07
N ILE A 71 -17.59 -3.02 14.46
CA ILE A 71 -16.69 -4.16 14.23
C ILE A 71 -16.59 -4.48 12.73
N HIS A 72 -17.73 -4.51 12.02
CA HIS A 72 -17.79 -4.87 10.61
C HIS A 72 -17.19 -3.84 9.67
N LEU A 73 -17.20 -2.55 10.02
CA LEU A 73 -16.70 -1.48 9.15
C LEU A 73 -15.27 -1.05 9.52
N THR A 74 -14.94 -1.00 10.81
CA THR A 74 -13.67 -0.42 11.26
C THR A 74 -12.49 -1.38 11.11
N ARG A 75 -12.66 -2.66 11.43
CA ARG A 75 -11.56 -3.65 11.33
C ARG A 75 -11.01 -3.76 9.91
N PRO A 76 -11.85 -3.93 8.86
CA PRO A 76 -11.37 -4.03 7.48
C PRO A 76 -10.52 -2.84 7.01
N ILE A 77 -10.88 -1.62 7.43
CA ILE A 77 -10.15 -0.39 7.12
C ILE A 77 -8.80 -0.34 7.86
N GLN A 78 -8.77 -0.80 9.09
CA GLN A 78 -7.52 -0.89 9.86
C GLN A 78 -6.55 -1.89 9.26
N ASP A 79 -7.05 -3.05 8.81
CA ASP A 79 -6.24 -4.09 8.16
C ASP A 79 -5.65 -3.57 6.83
N LEU A 80 -6.46 -2.85 6.04
CA LEU A 80 -6.02 -2.16 4.82
C LEU A 80 -4.91 -1.16 5.11
N ASN A 81 -5.10 -0.31 6.11
CA ASN A 81 -4.10 0.70 6.47
C ASN A 81 -2.78 0.05 6.92
N GLN A 82 -2.84 -1.05 7.66
CA GLN A 82 -1.64 -1.81 8.05
C GLN A 82 -0.95 -2.44 6.83
N ALA A 83 -1.71 -2.98 5.89
CA ALA A 83 -1.17 -3.54 4.66
C ALA A 83 -0.44 -2.48 3.82
N VAL A 84 -1.10 -1.34 3.58
CA VAL A 84 -0.49 -0.23 2.84
C VAL A 84 0.77 0.26 3.55
N LYS A 85 0.76 0.35 4.89
CA LYS A 85 1.94 0.73 5.67
C LYS A 85 3.07 -0.30 5.56
N ALA A 86 2.76 -1.60 5.57
CA ALA A 86 3.75 -2.66 5.40
C ALA A 86 4.38 -2.60 4.01
N VAL A 87 3.57 -2.45 2.96
CA VAL A 87 4.03 -2.28 1.57
C VAL A 87 4.89 -1.02 1.43
N ALA A 88 4.48 0.10 2.05
CA ALA A 88 5.25 1.35 2.05
C ALA A 88 6.60 1.23 2.79
N GLN A 89 6.73 0.27 3.71
CA GLN A 89 7.98 -0.05 4.41
C GLN A 89 8.84 -1.08 3.64
N GLY A 90 8.42 -1.49 2.44
CA GLY A 90 9.13 -2.44 1.59
C GLY A 90 8.80 -3.90 1.84
N ASN A 91 7.84 -4.21 2.71
CA ASN A 91 7.33 -5.58 2.88
C ASN A 91 6.25 -5.86 1.84
N PHE A 92 6.66 -6.33 0.67
CA PHE A 92 5.75 -6.68 -0.43
C PHE A 92 5.09 -8.05 -0.30
N ASP A 93 5.51 -8.86 0.69
CA ASP A 93 4.90 -10.16 0.99
C ASP A 93 3.64 -10.05 1.84
N TYR A 94 3.35 -8.85 2.36
CA TYR A 94 2.16 -8.62 3.15
C TYR A 94 0.90 -8.69 2.27
N GLN A 95 0.05 -9.70 2.53
CA GLN A 95 -1.20 -9.90 1.82
C GLN A 95 -2.40 -9.73 2.75
N ILE A 96 -3.40 -8.99 2.27
CA ILE A 96 -4.69 -8.92 2.95
C ILE A 96 -5.45 -10.21 2.62
N VAL A 97 -5.44 -11.16 3.57
CA VAL A 97 -6.18 -12.42 3.45
C VAL A 97 -7.67 -12.13 3.67
N ARG A 98 -8.42 -11.98 2.59
CA ARG A 98 -9.88 -11.96 2.62
C ARG A 98 -10.45 -13.24 2.04
N LYS A 99 -11.63 -13.61 2.52
CA LYS A 99 -12.39 -14.73 1.95
C LYS A 99 -12.67 -14.41 0.49
N THR A 100 -12.11 -15.22 -0.41
CA THR A 100 -12.42 -15.16 -1.84
C THR A 100 -13.82 -15.73 -2.01
N TYR A 101 -14.80 -14.86 -2.26
CA TYR A 101 -16.12 -15.32 -2.68
C TYR A 101 -16.05 -15.65 -4.18
N PRO A 102 -16.63 -16.77 -4.63
CA PRO A 102 -16.78 -17.04 -6.06
C PRO A 102 -17.44 -15.85 -6.75
N LYS A 103 -16.88 -15.43 -7.90
CA LYS A 103 -17.26 -14.23 -8.68
C LYS A 103 -18.74 -14.10 -9.03
N ASP A 104 -19.55 -15.13 -8.81
CA ASP A 104 -20.92 -15.28 -9.33
C ASP A 104 -22.01 -15.48 -8.26
N THR A 105 -21.67 -15.50 -6.97
CA THR A 105 -22.68 -15.85 -5.94
C THR A 105 -23.37 -14.68 -5.24
N ALA A 106 -22.99 -13.41 -5.48
CA ALA A 106 -23.76 -12.26 -4.98
C ALA A 106 -23.43 -10.93 -5.71
N PRO A 107 -24.44 -10.14 -6.12
CA PRO A 107 -24.26 -8.82 -6.75
C PRO A 107 -23.78 -7.70 -5.81
N TYR A 108 -23.53 -7.99 -4.52
CA TYR A 108 -23.01 -7.04 -3.54
C TYR A 108 -21.52 -7.31 -3.26
N HIS A 109 -20.66 -7.01 -4.23
CA HIS A 109 -19.21 -7.02 -4.02
C HIS A 109 -18.84 -5.78 -3.23
N ASN A 110 -18.45 -5.98 -1.96
CA ASN A 110 -18.10 -4.93 -1.01
C ASN A 110 -16.88 -4.13 -1.53
N GLU A 111 -16.99 -2.80 -1.58
CA GLU A 111 -15.94 -1.88 -2.05
C GLU A 111 -14.61 -2.10 -1.32
N ILE A 112 -14.69 -2.56 -0.07
CA ILE A 112 -13.52 -2.85 0.76
C ILE A 112 -12.79 -4.14 0.27
N ASP A 113 -13.51 -5.13 -0.25
CA ASP A 113 -12.89 -6.34 -0.81
C ASP A 113 -12.18 -6.03 -2.12
N GLN A 114 -12.81 -5.24 -3.00
CA GLN A 114 -12.20 -4.75 -4.23
C GLN A 114 -10.94 -3.91 -3.93
N LEU A 115 -11.01 -3.01 -2.94
CA LEU A 115 -9.85 -2.24 -2.51
C LEU A 115 -8.73 -3.14 -1.97
N SER A 116 -9.07 -4.19 -1.23
CA SER A 116 -8.07 -5.16 -0.73
C SER A 116 -7.38 -5.92 -1.86
N GLN A 117 -8.13 -6.32 -2.89
CA GLN A 117 -7.56 -6.95 -4.09
C GLN A 117 -6.62 -5.98 -4.83
N ASN A 118 -7.03 -4.72 -5.00
CA ASN A 118 -6.20 -3.70 -5.63
C ASN A 118 -4.90 -3.44 -4.87
N VAL A 119 -4.95 -3.37 -3.53
CA VAL A 119 -3.74 -3.23 -2.70
C VAL A 119 -2.83 -4.46 -2.83
N ASN A 120 -3.38 -5.67 -2.80
CA ASN A 120 -2.60 -6.89 -2.99
C ASN A 120 -1.93 -6.94 -4.38
N GLN A 121 -2.66 -6.55 -5.44
CA GLN A 121 -2.11 -6.48 -6.79
C GLN A 121 -0.98 -5.45 -6.87
N MET A 122 -1.18 -4.25 -6.31
CA MET A 122 -0.14 -3.21 -6.24
C MET A 122 1.11 -3.72 -5.49
N ALA A 123 0.93 -4.42 -4.37
CA ALA A 123 2.05 -5.00 -3.62
C ALA A 123 2.83 -6.02 -4.46
N GLN A 124 2.12 -6.88 -5.21
CA GLN A 124 2.73 -7.86 -6.10
C GLN A 124 3.48 -7.20 -7.26
N ASP A 125 2.91 -6.16 -7.87
CA ASP A 125 3.56 -5.42 -8.96
C ASP A 125 4.84 -4.74 -8.47
N LEU A 126 4.82 -4.13 -7.28
CA LEU A 126 5.99 -3.56 -6.64
C LEU A 126 7.06 -4.61 -6.33
N LYS A 127 6.65 -5.80 -5.85
CA LYS A 127 7.56 -6.93 -5.64
C LYS A 127 8.25 -7.34 -6.93
N ASN A 128 7.49 -7.49 -8.01
CA ASN A 128 8.02 -7.88 -9.32
C ASN A 128 8.99 -6.82 -9.84
N LEU A 129 8.67 -5.53 -9.73
CA LEU A 129 9.56 -4.44 -10.11
C LEU A 129 10.86 -4.43 -9.27
N ALA A 130 10.75 -4.68 -7.96
CA ALA A 130 11.92 -4.78 -7.09
C ALA A 130 12.82 -5.95 -7.49
N GLN A 131 12.25 -7.11 -7.81
CA GLN A 131 12.98 -8.28 -8.30
C GLN A 131 13.67 -7.99 -9.64
N LEU A 132 12.94 -7.42 -10.61
CA LEU A 132 13.51 -7.05 -11.92
C LEU A 132 14.67 -6.08 -11.78
N ARG A 133 14.55 -5.08 -10.90
CA ARG A 133 15.64 -4.15 -10.59
C ARG A 133 16.86 -4.88 -9.99
N GLN A 134 16.63 -5.80 -9.06
CA GLN A 134 17.72 -6.56 -8.43
C GLN A 134 18.45 -7.44 -9.45
N ASP A 135 17.69 -8.15 -10.29
CA ASP A 135 18.23 -9.00 -11.35
C ASP A 135 19.00 -8.17 -12.38
N PHE A 136 18.48 -7.00 -12.77
CA PHE A 136 19.17 -6.06 -13.66
C PHE A 136 20.51 -5.61 -13.09
N ILE A 137 20.55 -5.16 -11.82
CA ILE A 137 21.79 -4.73 -11.17
C ILE A 137 22.80 -5.88 -11.10
N SER A 138 22.34 -7.08 -10.76
CA SER A 138 23.18 -8.29 -10.70
C SER A 138 23.80 -8.60 -12.06
N ASN A 139 22.98 -8.63 -13.11
CA ASN A 139 23.41 -8.94 -14.47
C ASN A 139 24.39 -7.89 -15.01
N VAL A 140 24.09 -6.61 -14.85
CA VAL A 140 25.01 -5.52 -15.26
C VAL A 140 26.34 -5.62 -14.50
N SER A 141 26.30 -5.91 -13.20
CA SER A 141 27.52 -6.07 -12.40
C SER A 141 28.37 -7.25 -12.88
N HIS A 142 27.74 -8.37 -13.27
CA HIS A 142 28.43 -9.53 -13.82
C HIS A 142 29.06 -9.22 -15.19
N GLU A 143 28.30 -8.61 -16.11
CA GLU A 143 28.78 -8.26 -17.45
C GLU A 143 29.90 -7.21 -17.42
N LEU A 144 29.92 -6.33 -16.42
CA LEU A 144 31.02 -5.36 -16.23
C LEU A 144 32.26 -5.97 -15.56
N LYS A 145 32.09 -6.93 -14.63
CA LYS A 145 33.23 -7.52 -13.91
C LYS A 145 34.19 -8.25 -14.84
N THR A 146 33.69 -8.96 -15.84
CA THR A 146 34.50 -9.74 -16.79
C THR A 146 35.49 -8.88 -17.60
N PRO A 147 35.08 -7.85 -18.36
CA PRO A 147 35.99 -6.98 -19.09
C PRO A 147 36.92 -6.21 -18.16
N VAL A 148 36.44 -5.77 -16.97
CA VAL A 148 37.31 -5.10 -15.98
C VAL A 148 38.42 -6.04 -15.48
N ALA A 149 38.10 -7.30 -15.17
CA ALA A 149 39.10 -8.28 -14.78
C ALA A 149 40.11 -8.56 -15.91
N SER A 150 39.65 -8.60 -17.17
CA SER A 150 40.52 -8.72 -18.35
C SER A 150 41.49 -7.53 -18.46
N LEU A 151 40.99 -6.30 -18.28
CA LEU A 151 41.83 -5.10 -18.30
C LEU A 151 42.87 -5.08 -17.19
N VAL A 152 42.51 -5.53 -15.98
CA VAL A 152 43.48 -5.69 -14.87
C VAL A 152 44.55 -6.71 -15.24
N GLY A 153 44.17 -7.88 -15.73
CA GLY A 153 45.14 -8.91 -16.15
C GLY A 153 46.07 -8.43 -17.27
N LEU A 154 45.54 -7.72 -18.27
CA LEU A 154 46.33 -7.13 -19.36
C LEU A 154 47.29 -6.06 -18.85
N SER A 155 46.85 -5.23 -17.88
CA SER A 155 47.70 -4.24 -17.24
C SER A 155 48.82 -4.89 -16.42
N ASP A 156 48.53 -5.98 -15.71
CA ASP A 156 49.53 -6.72 -14.94
C ASP A 156 50.60 -7.33 -15.86
N LEU A 157 50.18 -7.90 -17.01
CA LEU A 157 51.11 -8.41 -18.02
C LEU A 157 52.00 -7.29 -18.58
N LEU A 158 51.45 -6.11 -18.87
CA LEU A 158 52.21 -4.97 -19.39
C LEU A 158 53.26 -4.40 -18.43
N VAL A 159 53.14 -4.66 -17.12
CA VAL A 159 54.11 -4.25 -16.09
C VAL A 159 55.33 -5.19 -16.07
N ASP A 160 55.22 -6.39 -16.63
CA ASP A 160 56.33 -7.35 -16.67
C ASP A 160 57.47 -6.87 -17.58
N SER A 161 58.72 -7.08 -17.15
CA SER A 161 59.89 -6.35 -17.68
C SER A 161 60.51 -6.96 -18.94
N ASP A 162 60.04 -8.13 -19.36
CA ASP A 162 60.69 -8.98 -20.38
C ASP A 162 59.85 -9.12 -21.68
N LEU A 163 58.93 -8.19 -21.92
CA LEU A 163 58.04 -8.19 -23.10
C LEU A 163 58.72 -7.64 -24.35
N SER A 164 58.53 -8.31 -25.48
CA SER A 164 58.91 -7.76 -26.78
C SER A 164 58.00 -6.56 -27.15
N LYS A 165 58.47 -5.71 -28.07
CA LYS A 165 57.65 -4.60 -28.59
C LYS A 165 56.40 -5.07 -29.32
N GLU A 166 56.45 -6.25 -29.93
CA GLU A 166 55.32 -6.85 -30.64
C GLU A 166 54.26 -7.35 -29.66
N ASP A 167 54.65 -8.06 -28.60
CA ASP A 167 53.74 -8.53 -27.55
C ASP A 167 53.10 -7.36 -26.78
N GLN A 168 53.88 -6.31 -26.51
CA GLN A 168 53.36 -5.09 -25.88
C GLN A 168 52.29 -4.41 -26.76
N ALA A 169 52.50 -4.36 -28.08
CA ALA A 169 51.53 -3.80 -29.01
C ALA A 169 50.25 -4.65 -29.08
N GLU A 170 50.37 -5.99 -29.02
CA GLU A 170 49.22 -6.90 -28.98
C GLU A 170 48.39 -6.73 -27.70
N LEU A 171 49.05 -6.68 -26.53
CA LEU A 171 48.39 -6.45 -25.23
C LEU A 171 47.65 -5.10 -25.20
N LEU A 172 48.27 -4.03 -25.70
CA LEU A 172 47.63 -2.72 -25.82
C LEU A 172 46.44 -2.73 -26.78
N ALA A 173 46.54 -3.46 -27.90
CA ALA A 173 45.42 -3.61 -28.83
C ALA A 173 44.25 -4.37 -28.20
N LEU A 174 44.52 -5.44 -27.44
CA LEU A 174 43.50 -6.19 -26.72
C LEU A 174 42.83 -5.32 -25.64
N MET A 175 43.63 -4.56 -24.89
CA MET A 175 43.13 -3.61 -23.88
C MET A 175 42.21 -2.56 -24.51
N GLN A 176 42.61 -1.96 -25.64
CA GLN A 176 41.79 -1.02 -26.39
C GLN A 176 40.46 -1.64 -26.82
N SER A 177 40.47 -2.91 -27.24
CA SER A 177 39.27 -3.63 -27.67
C SER A 177 38.27 -3.84 -26.52
N GLU A 178 38.76 -4.16 -25.31
CA GLU A 178 37.92 -4.34 -24.12
C GLU A 178 37.38 -3.00 -23.60
N ILE A 179 38.17 -1.92 -23.66
CA ILE A 179 37.69 -0.56 -23.34
C ILE A 179 36.54 -0.16 -24.28
N LEU A 180 36.68 -0.41 -25.59
CA LEU A 180 35.62 -0.12 -26.57
C LEU A 180 34.38 -0.99 -26.37
N ARG A 181 34.54 -2.24 -25.95
CA ARG A 181 33.41 -3.12 -25.60
C ARG A 181 32.68 -2.61 -24.36
N LEU A 182 33.41 -2.24 -23.31
CA LEU A 182 32.85 -1.70 -22.07
C LEU A 182 32.13 -0.36 -22.31
N SER A 183 32.69 0.51 -23.16
CA SER A 183 32.03 1.76 -23.58
C SER A 183 30.68 1.49 -24.24
N ARG A 184 30.61 0.55 -25.19
CA ARG A 184 29.35 0.18 -25.87
C ARG A 184 28.31 -0.35 -24.87
N LEU A 185 28.72 -1.19 -23.92
CA LEU A 185 27.81 -1.68 -22.87
C LEU A 185 27.24 -0.54 -22.01
N CYS A 186 28.07 0.44 -21.64
CA CYS A 186 27.61 1.63 -20.92
C CYS A 186 26.62 2.46 -21.75
N ASP A 187 26.90 2.65 -23.04
CA ASP A 187 26.01 3.36 -23.95
C ASP A 187 24.66 2.65 -24.10
N ASP A 188 24.66 1.32 -24.21
CA ASP A 188 23.44 0.50 -24.28
C ASP A 188 22.58 0.65 -23.02
N ILE A 189 23.20 0.65 -21.82
CA ILE A 189 22.51 0.88 -20.55
C ILE A 189 21.91 2.30 -20.48
N LEU A 190 22.65 3.32 -20.93
CA LEU A 190 22.16 4.70 -20.97
C LEU A 190 21.02 4.88 -21.96
N ASN A 191 21.09 4.23 -23.12
CA ASN A 191 20.05 4.25 -24.13
C ASN A 191 18.77 3.57 -23.63
N LEU A 192 18.89 2.40 -22.99
CA LEU A 192 17.76 1.73 -22.33
C LEU A 192 17.10 2.66 -21.29
N SER A 193 17.89 3.30 -20.43
CA SER A 193 17.39 4.26 -19.43
C SER A 193 16.67 5.47 -20.04
N ARG A 194 17.08 5.92 -21.23
CA ARG A 194 16.40 7.01 -21.96
C ARG A 194 15.07 6.55 -22.57
N LEU A 195 15.03 5.35 -23.14
CA LEU A 195 13.82 4.76 -23.70
C LEU A 195 12.74 4.54 -22.64
N ASP A 196 13.12 4.03 -21.45
CA ASP A 196 12.19 3.87 -20.33
C ASP A 196 11.56 5.20 -19.88
N ARG A 197 12.33 6.30 -19.90
CA ARG A 197 11.82 7.64 -19.59
C ARG A 197 10.89 8.20 -20.68
N GLN A 198 11.16 7.89 -21.95
CA GLN A 198 10.33 8.37 -23.07
C GLN A 198 9.01 7.59 -23.18
N ASN A 199 9.00 6.30 -22.85
CA ASN A 199 7.78 5.48 -22.88
C ASN A 199 6.75 5.90 -21.82
N GLN A 200 7.13 6.74 -20.86
CA GLN A 200 6.20 7.39 -19.91
C GLN A 200 5.44 8.58 -20.51
N LEU A 201 5.72 9.00 -21.75
CA LEU A 201 5.07 10.14 -22.38
C LEU A 201 4.39 9.79 -23.72
N ARG A 202 3.07 10.02 -23.70
CA ARG A 202 2.18 10.36 -24.82
C ARG A 202 1.62 9.17 -25.63
N ILE A 203 0.58 8.55 -25.07
CA ILE A 203 -0.50 7.99 -25.89
C ILE A 203 -1.30 9.18 -26.45
N GLU A 204 -0.89 9.67 -27.60
CA GLU A 204 -1.73 10.55 -28.42
C GLU A 204 -2.71 9.67 -29.19
N LYS A 205 -4.01 9.80 -28.89
CA LYS A 205 -5.05 9.17 -29.69
C LYS A 205 -5.06 9.83 -31.06
N VAL A 206 -4.34 9.24 -32.00
CA VAL A 206 -4.49 9.56 -33.42
C VAL A 206 -5.81 8.98 -33.89
N ARG A 207 -6.69 9.86 -34.38
CA ARG A 207 -7.93 9.48 -35.05
C ARG A 207 -7.56 8.86 -36.40
N VAL A 208 -7.96 7.61 -36.59
CA VAL A 208 -7.74 6.84 -37.83
C VAL A 208 -8.97 7.05 -38.71
N ASP A 209 -9.16 8.28 -39.14
CA ASP A 209 -10.26 8.69 -40.00
C ASP A 209 -9.79 9.77 -40.97
N GLU A 210 -8.90 9.35 -41.89
CA GLU A 210 -8.78 9.82 -43.28
C GLU A 210 -8.47 8.63 -44.20
#